data_AF-A0AA96TA22-F1
#
_entry.id   AF-A0AA96TA22-F1
#
_cell.length_a   1.000
_cell.length_b   1.000
_cell.length_c   1.000
_cell.angle_alpha   90.00
_cell.angle_beta   90.00
_cell.angle_gamma   90.00
#
_symmetry.space_group_name_H-M   'P 1'
#
loop_
_entity.id
_entity.type
_entity.pdbx_description
1 polymer ?
#
loop_
_entity_poly.entity_id
_entity_poly.type
_entity_poly.pdbx_seq_one_letter_code
_entity_poly.pdbx_strand_id
1 'polypeptide(L)'
;MRRMSMRIATALLAFLFLLSLAACSSGTQDNTGSGDTAPLSAGESPGKESPGKGELDGSGGHQKKAETVVSDEEKAQEALTWLQEYMEEYVPQAAMAAAYLGYREADDTTPLTEWLWNQVPGLMETMPFIRTIPPENILGSGYGDLYCIVPRDDRTTLSVNHVTWKSTGNGVWPESDNVLYREEYARPVLVYVGYEQFFDEPDIEIIAGDGGGAGGLVTWHPVWNAMDGGYMMIPFGEGDLPLVLDFTYFDDAASLNIWGDSDSSDPSGDGWWLPPTEEGLEDSYWVCDGWSVNLLGGGGEPGYAGIAELYYQFEDGQEYQLVYSGFWRMVDDCLQLNVSTGVGNSPSDASGIFPVLLDPSGDYLLIWQDRDNGMCPPFFEDGMSSAELIRSYG
;
A
#
# COMPACT_ATOMS: atom_id res chain seq x y z
N MET A 1 -46.02 -11.47 2.38
CA MET A 1 -46.03 -11.27 0.90
C MET A 1 -45.01 -10.18 0.58
N ARG A 2 -44.30 -10.31 -0.56
CA ARG A 2 -43.09 -9.55 -0.98
C ARG A 2 -41.74 -10.19 -0.61
N ARG A 3 -41.59 -11.47 -0.95
CA ARG A 3 -40.32 -12.06 -1.43
C ARG A 3 -40.58 -12.60 -2.83
N MET A 4 -40.60 -11.72 -3.84
CA MET A 4 -40.62 -12.10 -5.28
C MET A 4 -40.57 -10.82 -6.13
N SER A 5 -39.41 -10.17 -6.18
CA SER A 5 -39.18 -9.09 -7.16
C SER A 5 -37.70 -8.88 -7.53
N MET A 6 -36.74 -9.52 -6.84
CA MET A 6 -35.30 -9.31 -7.08
C MET A 6 -34.62 -10.35 -7.99
N ARG A 7 -35.36 -11.30 -8.58
CA ARG A 7 -34.79 -12.26 -9.56
C ARG A 7 -35.17 -11.98 -11.01
N ILE A 8 -36.02 -10.98 -11.26
CA ILE A 8 -36.47 -10.62 -12.61
C ILE A 8 -35.62 -9.47 -13.20
N ALA A 9 -35.02 -8.63 -12.36
CA ALA A 9 -34.15 -7.54 -12.82
C ALA A 9 -32.83 -8.05 -13.43
N THR A 10 -32.23 -9.11 -12.87
CA THR A 10 -30.95 -9.66 -13.33
C THR A 10 -31.08 -10.41 -14.68
N ALA A 11 -32.26 -10.96 -14.98
CA ALA A 11 -32.51 -11.64 -16.26
C ALA A 11 -32.81 -10.65 -17.41
N LEU A 12 -33.36 -9.47 -17.10
CA LEU A 12 -33.61 -8.41 -18.09
C LEU A 12 -32.33 -7.66 -18.51
N LEU A 13 -31.33 -7.56 -17.63
CA LEU A 13 -30.03 -6.96 -17.98
C LEU A 13 -29.19 -7.86 -18.91
N ALA A 14 -29.27 -9.18 -18.75
CA ALA A 14 -28.55 -10.14 -19.59
C ALA A 14 -29.14 -10.25 -21.02
N PHE A 15 -30.43 -9.97 -21.21
CA PHE A 15 -31.07 -9.98 -22.53
C PHE A 15 -30.77 -8.72 -23.37
N LEU A 16 -30.38 -7.60 -22.73
CA LEU A 16 -30.03 -6.36 -23.43
C LEU A 16 -28.58 -6.35 -23.96
N PHE A 17 -27.68 -7.15 -23.38
CA PHE A 17 -26.30 -7.29 -23.88
C PHE A 17 -26.14 -8.27 -25.05
N LEU A 18 -27.12 -9.17 -25.27
CA LEU A 18 -27.07 -10.15 -26.37
C LEU A 18 -27.76 -9.68 -27.66
N LEU A 19 -28.37 -8.48 -27.68
CA LEU A 19 -29.06 -7.92 -28.85
C LEU A 19 -28.31 -6.79 -29.57
N SER A 20 -27.11 -6.39 -29.10
CA SER A 20 -26.26 -5.39 -29.77
C SER A 20 -25.17 -5.98 -30.67
N LEU A 21 -25.04 -7.31 -30.73
CA LEU A 21 -24.05 -8.02 -31.57
C LEU A 21 -24.71 -8.86 -32.68
N ALA A 22 -25.64 -8.27 -33.44
CA ALA A 22 -26.13 -8.86 -34.70
C ALA A 22 -26.93 -7.86 -35.58
N ALA A 23 -26.32 -6.75 -36.00
CA ALA A 23 -26.75 -5.91 -37.14
C ALA A 23 -25.66 -4.84 -37.37
N CYS A 24 -24.99 -4.68 -38.51
CA CYS A 24 -25.19 -5.14 -39.88
C CYS A 24 -23.81 -5.38 -40.53
N SER A 25 -23.65 -6.50 -41.22
CA SER A 25 -22.68 -6.63 -42.29
C SER A 25 -23.40 -6.63 -43.64
N SER A 26 -22.86 -5.81 -44.55
CA SER A 26 -22.81 -5.96 -46.01
C SER A 26 -24.06 -5.76 -46.90
N GLY A 27 -23.81 -4.99 -47.96
CA GLY A 27 -24.48 -5.01 -49.27
C GLY A 27 -25.25 -3.72 -49.57
N THR A 28 -25.08 -2.98 -50.66
CA THR A 28 -24.37 -3.15 -51.94
C THR A 28 -24.49 -1.81 -52.67
N GLN A 29 -23.49 -1.36 -53.43
CA GLN A 29 -23.66 -0.96 -54.83
C GLN A 29 -22.33 -0.53 -55.48
N ASP A 30 -21.74 -1.46 -56.22
CA ASP A 30 -21.01 -1.14 -57.44
C ASP A 30 -22.01 -0.76 -58.53
N ASN A 31 -21.73 0.34 -59.23
CA ASN A 31 -21.74 0.45 -60.70
C ASN A 31 -21.62 1.92 -61.10
N THR A 32 -20.51 2.27 -61.76
CA THR A 32 -20.54 2.72 -63.16
C THR A 32 -19.11 2.89 -63.65
N GLY A 33 -18.79 2.17 -64.72
CA GLY A 33 -17.52 2.29 -65.42
C GLY A 33 -17.55 3.33 -66.55
N SER A 34 -16.34 3.55 -67.06
CA SER A 34 -15.97 3.80 -68.46
C SER A 34 -16.48 5.07 -69.14
N GLY A 35 -15.52 5.86 -69.65
CA GLY A 35 -15.68 6.49 -70.96
C GLY A 35 -15.30 7.96 -71.04
N ASP A 36 -14.09 8.18 -71.56
CA ASP A 36 -13.79 9.08 -72.66
C ASP A 36 -13.39 10.56 -72.45
N THR A 37 -12.26 10.83 -73.12
CA THR A 37 -11.77 12.05 -73.76
C THR A 37 -10.91 13.04 -72.98
N ALA A 38 -9.63 13.04 -73.38
CA ALA A 38 -8.60 14.06 -73.18
C ALA A 38 -8.99 15.39 -73.87
N PRO A 39 -8.26 16.53 -73.68
CA PRO A 39 -6.87 16.64 -74.19
C PRO A 39 -5.88 17.47 -73.34
N LEU A 40 -4.62 16.99 -73.38
CA LEU A 40 -3.37 17.69 -73.75
C LEU A 40 -3.08 19.11 -73.21
N SER A 41 -1.95 19.20 -72.49
CA SER A 41 -0.85 20.14 -72.78
C SER A 41 0.44 19.50 -72.22
N ALA A 42 1.31 18.90 -73.05
CA ALA A 42 2.50 19.52 -73.66
C ALA A 42 3.43 20.18 -72.62
N GLY A 43 4.72 19.87 -72.47
CA GLY A 43 5.71 18.92 -73.00
C GLY A 43 6.77 18.78 -71.89
N GLU A 44 7.95 18.19 -71.97
CA GLU A 44 8.79 17.59 -72.99
C GLU A 44 9.83 16.77 -72.19
N SER A 45 10.24 15.61 -72.70
CA SER A 45 11.36 14.78 -72.20
C SER A 45 12.70 15.31 -72.80
N PRO A 46 13.86 14.61 -72.83
CA PRO A 46 14.39 13.50 -72.01
C PRO A 46 15.92 13.62 -71.72
N GLY A 47 16.45 12.65 -70.96
CA GLY A 47 17.77 12.02 -71.26
C GLY A 47 18.86 12.22 -70.19
N LYS A 48 19.83 11.33 -70.02
CA LYS A 48 20.11 10.00 -70.58
C LYS A 48 21.27 9.40 -69.76
N GLU A 49 21.17 8.10 -69.46
CA GLU A 49 22.16 7.04 -69.20
C GLU A 49 23.68 7.34 -69.01
N SER A 50 24.20 6.86 -67.85
CA SER A 50 25.30 5.86 -67.61
C SER A 50 26.74 6.05 -68.16
N PRO A 51 27.75 5.21 -67.77
CA PRO A 51 28.17 4.73 -66.43
C PRO A 51 29.71 4.78 -66.22
N GLY A 52 30.22 4.52 -65.00
CA GLY A 52 31.67 4.34 -64.76
C GLY A 52 32.02 3.69 -63.41
N LYS A 53 32.72 2.55 -63.48
CA LYS A 53 33.11 1.59 -62.43
C LYS A 53 34.13 2.07 -61.38
N GLY A 54 34.10 1.42 -60.21
CA GLY A 54 35.21 1.20 -59.26
C GLY A 54 34.67 0.90 -57.85
N GLU A 55 34.27 -0.34 -57.52
CA GLU A 55 35.07 -1.45 -56.95
C GLU A 55 35.26 -1.38 -55.41
N LEU A 56 34.45 -2.22 -54.72
CA LEU A 56 34.65 -3.05 -53.52
C LEU A 56 35.29 -2.50 -52.23
N ASP A 57 34.46 -2.38 -51.19
CA ASP A 57 34.58 -2.97 -49.83
C ASP A 57 33.27 -2.61 -49.10
N GLY A 58 32.56 -3.40 -48.31
CA GLY A 58 32.76 -4.70 -47.71
C GLY A 58 31.85 -4.73 -46.46
N SER A 59 30.93 -5.71 -46.40
CA SER A 59 30.25 -6.21 -45.20
C SER A 59 29.06 -5.43 -44.59
N GLY A 60 27.90 -6.09 -44.62
CA GLY A 60 27.15 -6.33 -43.38
C GLY A 60 26.05 -5.33 -43.02
N GLY A 61 24.97 -5.31 -43.79
CA GLY A 61 23.69 -4.78 -43.32
C GLY A 61 23.17 -5.61 -42.15
N HIS A 62 23.54 -5.24 -40.93
CA HIS A 62 22.69 -5.47 -39.77
C HIS A 62 21.74 -4.29 -39.70
N GLN A 63 20.47 -4.54 -40.05
CA GLN A 63 19.37 -3.73 -39.56
C GLN A 63 19.44 -3.78 -38.02
N LYS A 64 20.12 -2.80 -37.41
CA LYS A 64 19.86 -2.45 -36.03
C LYS A 64 18.39 -2.03 -36.02
N LYS A 65 17.54 -2.91 -35.49
CA LYS A 65 16.27 -2.52 -34.90
C LYS A 65 16.59 -1.31 -34.03
N ALA A 66 16.13 -0.14 -34.44
CA ALA A 66 16.22 1.04 -33.61
C ALA A 66 15.41 0.70 -32.37
N GLU A 67 16.10 0.41 -31.26
CA GLU A 67 15.50 0.60 -29.95
C GLU A 67 15.08 2.05 -29.91
N THR A 68 13.77 2.28 -29.89
CA THR A 68 13.20 3.58 -29.57
C THR A 68 13.75 3.93 -28.20
N VAL A 69 14.70 4.87 -28.15
CA VAL A 69 15.19 5.41 -26.89
C VAL A 69 14.04 6.23 -26.33
N VAL A 70 13.25 5.62 -25.45
CA VAL A 70 12.20 6.29 -24.68
C VAL A 70 12.88 7.43 -23.93
N SER A 71 12.39 8.66 -24.11
CA SER A 71 12.98 9.84 -23.48
C SER A 71 12.76 9.82 -21.97
N ASP A 72 13.63 10.50 -21.19
CA ASP A 72 13.45 10.57 -19.74
C ASP A 72 12.14 11.26 -19.33
N GLU A 73 11.63 12.17 -20.15
CA GLU A 73 10.32 12.83 -19.98
C GLU A 73 9.16 11.86 -20.19
N GLU A 74 9.25 10.98 -21.18
CA GLU A 74 8.24 9.95 -21.45
C GLU A 74 8.17 8.93 -20.32
N LYS A 75 9.33 8.48 -19.80
CA LYS A 75 9.39 7.60 -18.62
C LYS A 75 8.83 8.28 -17.36
N ALA A 76 9.14 9.55 -17.15
CA ALA A 76 8.58 10.34 -16.06
C ALA A 76 7.06 10.40 -16.14
N GLN A 77 6.52 10.71 -17.32
CA GLN A 77 5.08 10.77 -17.53
C GLN A 77 4.41 9.41 -17.36
N GLU A 78 5.02 8.33 -17.86
CA GLU A 78 4.53 6.97 -17.68
C GLU A 78 4.45 6.59 -16.19
N ALA A 79 5.51 6.85 -15.42
CA ALA A 79 5.53 6.55 -13.98
C ALA A 79 4.52 7.38 -13.17
N LEU A 80 4.37 8.67 -13.49
CA LEU A 80 3.36 9.52 -12.87
C LEU A 80 1.94 9.01 -13.17
N THR A 81 1.67 8.69 -14.45
CA THR A 81 0.37 8.16 -14.87
C THR A 81 0.07 6.84 -14.17
N TRP A 82 1.06 5.95 -14.09
CA TRP A 82 0.93 4.69 -13.38
C TRP A 82 0.57 4.87 -11.90
N LEU A 83 1.23 5.80 -11.18
CA LEU A 83 0.92 6.06 -9.77
C LEU A 83 -0.50 6.62 -9.58
N GLN A 84 -0.96 7.44 -10.52
CA GLN A 84 -2.32 7.99 -10.52
C GLN A 84 -3.37 6.91 -10.78
N GLU A 85 -3.13 6.02 -11.75
CA GLU A 85 -3.98 4.85 -12.00
C GLU A 85 -4.01 3.91 -10.79
N TYR A 86 -2.87 3.70 -10.12
CA TYR A 86 -2.78 2.90 -8.90
C TYR A 86 -3.61 3.49 -7.76
N MET A 87 -3.51 4.81 -7.53
CA MET A 87 -4.39 5.53 -6.59
C MET A 87 -5.86 5.39 -6.97
N GLU A 88 -6.19 5.39 -8.26
CA GLU A 88 -7.56 5.24 -8.72
C GLU A 88 -8.14 3.87 -8.38
N GLU A 89 -7.37 2.81 -8.63
CA GLU A 89 -7.79 1.42 -8.48
C GLU A 89 -7.81 0.96 -7.02
N TYR A 90 -6.76 1.25 -6.25
CA TYR A 90 -6.52 0.62 -4.95
C TYR A 90 -6.81 1.51 -3.74
N VAL A 91 -6.72 2.83 -3.91
CA VAL A 91 -6.98 3.80 -2.83
C VAL A 91 -7.93 4.89 -3.34
N PRO A 92 -9.15 4.53 -3.77
CA PRO A 92 -10.05 5.45 -4.48
C PRO A 92 -10.48 6.69 -3.67
N GLN A 93 -10.31 6.64 -2.35
CA GLN A 93 -10.56 7.74 -1.43
C GLN A 93 -9.35 8.65 -1.19
N ALA A 94 -8.14 8.31 -1.67
CA ALA A 94 -6.98 9.17 -1.52
C ALA A 94 -7.05 10.34 -2.51
N ALA A 95 -7.00 11.57 -2.01
CA ALA A 95 -6.99 12.78 -2.84
C ALA A 95 -5.58 13.11 -3.38
N MET A 96 -4.55 12.49 -2.82
CA MET A 96 -3.15 12.63 -3.22
C MET A 96 -2.32 11.43 -2.78
N ALA A 97 -1.12 11.29 -3.34
CA ALA A 97 -0.07 10.42 -2.85
C ALA A 97 1.08 11.25 -2.25
N ALA A 98 1.79 10.69 -1.29
CA ALA A 98 2.96 11.30 -0.68
C ALA A 98 4.08 10.28 -0.46
N ALA A 99 5.33 10.72 -0.59
CA ALA A 99 6.52 9.93 -0.22
C ALA A 99 7.47 10.79 0.59
N TYR A 100 8.01 10.22 1.67
CA TYR A 100 9.10 10.83 2.43
C TYR A 100 10.43 10.52 1.73
N LEU A 101 11.24 11.55 1.48
CA LEU A 101 12.49 11.46 0.71
C LEU A 101 13.74 11.59 1.59
N GLY A 102 13.56 11.79 2.90
CA GLY A 102 14.65 11.97 3.86
C GLY A 102 14.75 13.39 4.41
N TYR A 103 15.58 13.53 5.44
CA TYR A 103 15.88 14.81 6.09
C TYR A 103 17.15 15.43 5.50
N ARG A 104 17.05 16.69 5.06
CA ARG A 104 18.15 17.45 4.47
C ARG A 104 18.64 18.55 5.40
N GLU A 105 19.94 18.56 5.70
CA GLU A 105 20.56 19.61 6.53
C GLU A 105 20.61 20.98 5.84
N ALA A 106 20.52 22.04 6.64
CA ALA A 106 20.52 23.43 6.13
C ALA A 106 21.84 23.87 5.50
N ASP A 107 22.97 23.24 5.85
CA ASP A 107 24.28 23.50 5.28
C ASP A 107 24.66 22.53 4.14
N ASP A 108 23.75 21.63 3.74
CA ASP A 108 23.99 20.70 2.63
C ASP A 108 23.91 21.40 1.26
N THR A 109 25.09 21.64 0.69
CA THR A 109 25.26 22.29 -0.62
C THR A 109 25.11 21.36 -1.84
N THR A 110 24.85 20.07 -1.64
CA THR A 110 24.71 19.09 -2.73
C THR A 110 23.55 19.45 -3.65
N PRO A 111 23.67 19.41 -4.99
CA PRO A 111 22.53 19.60 -5.88
C PRO A 111 21.37 18.66 -5.51
N LEU A 112 20.14 19.14 -5.45
CA LEU A 112 19.00 18.34 -4.96
C LEU A 112 18.85 17.00 -5.67
N THR A 113 18.99 16.98 -7.00
CA THR A 113 18.92 15.74 -7.76
C THR A 113 20.00 14.73 -7.35
N GLU A 114 21.23 15.18 -7.10
CA GLU A 114 22.32 14.33 -6.63
C GLU A 114 22.07 13.84 -5.20
N TRP A 115 21.55 14.73 -4.34
CA TRP A 115 21.16 14.37 -2.98
C TRP A 115 20.08 13.28 -2.98
N LEU A 116 19.03 13.41 -3.79
CA LEU A 116 17.96 12.42 -3.91
C LEU A 116 18.46 11.05 -4.38
N TRP A 117 19.39 11.01 -5.33
CA TRP A 117 20.02 9.76 -5.77
C TRP A 117 20.79 9.05 -4.65
N ASN A 118 21.37 9.81 -3.72
CA ASN A 118 22.07 9.23 -2.57
C ASN A 118 21.09 8.80 -1.47
N GLN A 119 19.98 9.52 -1.28
CA GLN A 119 19.01 9.22 -0.22
C GLN A 119 18.04 8.10 -0.59
N VAL A 120 17.42 8.19 -1.76
CA VAL A 120 16.32 7.31 -2.19
C VAL A 120 16.55 6.78 -3.61
N PRO A 121 17.67 6.07 -3.87
CA PRO A 121 18.05 5.63 -5.21
C PRO A 121 16.97 4.78 -5.88
N GLY A 122 16.39 3.80 -5.18
CA GLY A 122 15.37 2.92 -5.78
C GLY A 122 14.11 3.68 -6.17
N LEU A 123 13.61 4.57 -5.30
CA LEU A 123 12.46 5.41 -5.62
C LEU A 123 12.75 6.37 -6.79
N MET A 124 13.99 6.86 -6.92
CA MET A 124 14.41 7.69 -8.07
C MET A 124 14.47 6.91 -9.39
N GLU A 125 14.67 5.59 -9.34
CA GLU A 125 14.57 4.70 -10.50
C GLU A 125 13.12 4.38 -10.86
N THR A 126 12.29 4.03 -9.87
CA THR A 126 10.89 3.62 -10.06
C THR A 126 9.98 4.81 -10.37
N MET A 127 10.27 5.97 -9.78
CA MET A 127 9.50 7.23 -9.92
C MET A 127 10.34 8.34 -10.57
N PRO A 128 10.72 8.19 -11.86
CA PRO A 128 11.57 9.15 -12.57
C PRO A 128 10.92 10.52 -12.75
N PHE A 129 9.64 10.72 -12.43
CA PHE A 129 9.04 12.05 -12.43
C PHE A 129 9.57 12.95 -11.31
N ILE A 130 10.03 12.38 -10.19
CA ILE A 130 10.52 13.14 -9.03
C ILE A 130 11.66 14.09 -9.44
N ARG A 131 12.57 13.61 -10.28
CA ARG A 131 13.70 14.41 -10.82
C ARG A 131 13.30 15.43 -11.89
N THR A 132 12.09 15.35 -12.43
CA THR A 132 11.56 16.28 -13.44
C THR A 132 10.68 17.37 -12.84
N ILE A 133 10.42 17.34 -11.53
CA ILE A 133 9.68 18.39 -10.83
C ILE A 133 10.41 19.72 -11.03
N PRO A 134 9.74 20.75 -11.58
CA PRO A 134 10.41 21.99 -11.92
C PRO A 134 10.77 22.77 -10.63
N PRO A 135 11.83 23.60 -10.65
CA PRO A 135 12.30 24.30 -9.45
C PRO A 135 11.25 25.16 -8.75
N GLU A 136 10.30 25.75 -9.48
CA GLU A 136 9.18 26.51 -8.93
C GLU A 136 8.18 25.67 -8.12
N ASN A 137 8.20 24.35 -8.29
CA ASN A 137 7.40 23.38 -7.53
C ASN A 137 8.19 22.74 -6.37
N ILE A 138 9.37 23.28 -6.04
CA ILE A 138 10.12 22.93 -4.83
C ILE A 138 9.85 24.01 -3.79
N LEU A 139 9.16 23.63 -2.73
CA LEU A 139 8.52 24.53 -1.77
C LEU A 139 9.16 24.40 -0.39
N GLY A 140 8.97 25.43 0.44
CA GLY A 140 9.45 25.46 1.83
C GLY A 140 10.82 26.11 1.98
N SER A 141 11.49 25.80 3.09
CA SER A 141 12.72 26.47 3.54
C SER A 141 14.00 26.05 2.79
N GLY A 142 13.96 24.93 2.07
CA GLY A 142 15.11 24.33 1.39
C GLY A 142 15.90 23.32 2.22
N TYR A 143 15.47 23.06 3.46
CA TYR A 143 16.05 22.09 4.39
C TYR A 143 14.96 21.51 5.30
N GLY A 144 15.27 20.46 6.05
CA GLY A 144 14.29 19.71 6.85
C GLY A 144 13.83 18.43 6.16
N ASP A 145 12.69 17.91 6.61
CA ASP A 145 12.07 16.72 6.03
C ASP A 145 11.55 17.03 4.63
N LEU A 146 11.98 16.27 3.63
CA LEU A 146 11.53 16.46 2.25
C LEU A 146 10.46 15.44 1.88
N TYR A 147 9.33 15.93 1.36
CA TYR A 147 8.24 15.10 0.85
C TYR A 147 8.02 15.33 -0.64
N CYS A 148 7.68 14.27 -1.38
CA CYS A 148 7.08 14.37 -2.71
C CYS A 148 5.57 14.24 -2.59
N ILE A 149 4.82 15.21 -3.13
CA ILE A 149 3.36 15.22 -3.11
C ILE A 149 2.86 15.13 -4.53
N VAL A 150 1.99 14.15 -4.80
CA VAL A 150 1.46 13.85 -6.11
C VAL A 150 -0.06 13.98 -6.08
N PRO A 151 -0.66 14.87 -6.89
CA PRO A 151 -2.11 14.96 -7.01
C PRO A 151 -2.71 13.67 -7.58
N ARG A 152 -3.90 13.29 -7.11
CA ARG A 152 -4.61 12.09 -7.58
C ARG A 152 -4.75 12.05 -9.09
N ASP A 153 -5.15 13.16 -9.68
CA ASP A 153 -5.39 13.31 -11.11
C ASP A 153 -5.18 14.77 -11.55
N ASP A 154 -5.38 15.04 -12.84
CA ASP A 154 -5.25 16.38 -13.40
C ASP A 154 -6.30 17.37 -12.90
N ARG A 155 -7.36 16.92 -12.21
CA ARG A 155 -8.47 17.74 -11.67
C ARG A 155 -8.36 17.97 -10.17
N THR A 156 -7.26 17.52 -9.57
CA THR A 156 -7.01 17.65 -8.14
C THR A 156 -6.59 19.07 -7.83
N THR A 157 -7.34 19.71 -6.94
CA THR A 157 -6.93 20.98 -6.34
C THR A 157 -5.91 20.71 -5.25
N LEU A 158 -4.85 21.52 -5.17
CA LEU A 158 -3.81 21.38 -4.16
C LEU A 158 -3.39 22.75 -3.67
N SER A 159 -3.25 22.92 -2.36
CA SER A 159 -2.52 24.03 -1.76
C SER A 159 -1.55 23.57 -0.71
N VAL A 160 -0.36 24.16 -0.73
CA VAL A 160 0.67 24.00 0.29
C VAL A 160 0.83 25.35 0.97
N ASN A 161 0.57 25.38 2.27
CA ASN A 161 0.61 26.57 3.09
C ASN A 161 1.71 26.42 4.14
N HIS A 162 2.42 27.51 4.40
CA HIS A 162 3.18 27.62 5.65
C HIS A 162 2.18 27.94 6.78
N VAL A 163 2.40 27.32 7.93
CA VAL A 163 1.58 27.50 9.13
C VAL A 163 2.46 27.84 10.31
N THR A 164 1.87 28.55 11.27
CA THR A 164 2.48 28.78 12.59
C THR A 164 1.60 28.25 13.70
N TRP A 165 2.18 27.61 14.70
CA TRP A 165 1.41 26.99 15.79
C TRP A 165 1.14 28.00 16.89
N LYS A 166 -0.14 28.32 17.12
CA LYS A 166 -0.54 29.34 18.09
C LYS A 166 -1.27 28.75 19.28
N SER A 167 -0.75 29.07 20.46
CA SER A 167 -1.43 28.76 21.72
C SER A 167 -2.64 29.69 21.90
N THR A 168 -3.82 29.10 21.76
CA THR A 168 -5.08 29.71 22.18
C THR A 168 -5.46 29.18 23.55
N GLY A 169 -6.38 29.85 24.26
CA GLY A 169 -6.84 29.39 25.58
C GLY A 169 -7.44 27.97 25.61
N ASN A 170 -7.69 27.35 24.45
CA ASN A 170 -8.26 26.02 24.29
C ASN A 170 -7.31 25.00 23.62
N GLY A 171 -6.02 25.31 23.49
CA GLY A 171 -5.02 24.41 22.86
C GLY A 171 -4.12 25.13 21.86
N VAL A 172 -3.17 24.39 21.31
CA VAL A 172 -2.27 24.87 20.24
C VAL A 172 -2.85 24.41 18.91
N TRP A 173 -2.95 25.33 17.94
CA TRP A 173 -3.52 25.06 16.63
C TRP A 173 -2.67 25.68 15.53
N PRO A 174 -2.57 25.05 14.35
CA PRO A 174 -1.88 25.63 13.21
C PRO A 174 -2.72 26.76 12.61
N GLU A 175 -2.08 27.89 12.33
CA GLU A 175 -2.67 29.00 11.61
C GLU A 175 -1.82 29.31 10.36
N SER A 176 -2.44 29.19 9.18
CA SER A 176 -1.80 29.57 7.92
C SER A 176 -1.48 31.07 7.88
N ASP A 177 -0.22 31.38 7.62
CA ASP A 177 0.30 32.73 7.49
C ASP A 177 0.83 33.04 6.08
N ASN A 178 1.18 32.01 5.29
CA ASN A 178 1.60 32.16 3.90
C ASN A 178 1.16 30.99 3.01
N VAL A 179 0.82 31.28 1.75
CA VAL A 179 0.49 30.27 0.73
C VAL A 179 1.71 30.08 -0.17
N LEU A 180 2.32 28.90 -0.14
CA LEU A 180 3.52 28.57 -0.92
C LEU A 180 3.15 28.10 -2.33
N TYR A 181 2.05 27.37 -2.45
CA TYR A 181 1.55 26.82 -3.70
C TYR A 181 0.03 26.71 -3.65
N ARG A 182 -0.65 27.01 -4.76
CA ARG A 182 -2.08 26.76 -4.92
C ARG A 182 -2.43 26.63 -6.39
N GLU A 183 -2.96 25.48 -6.76
CA GLU A 183 -3.41 25.19 -8.13
C GLU A 183 -4.74 24.44 -8.12
N GLU A 184 -5.56 24.69 -9.14
CA GLU A 184 -6.82 23.96 -9.38
C GLU A 184 -6.60 22.67 -10.19
N TYR A 185 -5.54 22.67 -11.00
CA TYR A 185 -5.07 21.53 -11.80
C TYR A 185 -3.62 21.25 -11.39
N ALA A 186 -3.46 20.72 -10.19
CA ALA A 186 -2.16 20.63 -9.55
C ALA A 186 -1.20 19.70 -10.30
N ARG A 187 0.10 19.94 -10.07
CA ARG A 187 1.18 19.07 -10.53
C ARG A 187 1.97 18.56 -9.32
N PRO A 188 2.80 17.52 -9.46
CA PRO A 188 3.67 17.10 -8.38
C PRO A 188 4.54 18.24 -7.85
N VAL A 189 4.72 18.26 -6.52
CA VAL A 189 5.54 19.23 -5.79
C VAL A 189 6.48 18.52 -4.83
N LEU A 190 7.65 19.12 -4.59
CA LEU A 190 8.53 18.74 -3.48
C LEU A 190 8.35 19.76 -2.37
N VAL A 191 8.20 19.32 -1.13
CA VAL A 191 7.93 20.20 0.02
C VAL A 191 8.91 19.91 1.13
N TYR A 192 9.69 20.92 1.51
CA TYR A 192 10.47 20.91 2.74
C TYR A 192 9.58 21.27 3.92
N VAL A 193 9.60 20.42 4.95
CA VAL A 193 8.85 20.55 6.18
C VAL A 193 9.86 20.72 7.31
N GLY A 194 9.77 21.86 7.98
CA GLY A 194 10.41 22.12 9.25
C GLY A 194 9.46 21.82 10.41
N TYR A 195 10.00 21.85 11.61
CA TYR A 195 9.22 21.79 12.85
C TYR A 195 9.54 23.01 13.68
N GLU A 196 8.53 23.54 14.37
CA GLU A 196 8.74 24.66 15.27
C GLU A 196 9.45 24.22 16.57
N GLN A 197 8.69 24.11 17.67
CA GLN A 197 9.24 23.75 18.97
C GLN A 197 9.11 22.25 19.24
N PHE A 198 8.05 21.64 18.75
CA PHE A 198 7.71 20.24 19.00
C PHE A 198 7.59 19.44 17.70
N PHE A 199 7.77 18.13 17.80
CA PHE A 199 7.75 17.22 16.64
C PHE A 199 6.37 17.10 15.99
N ASP A 200 5.31 17.39 16.75
CA ASP A 200 3.91 17.38 16.32
C ASP A 200 3.46 18.74 15.77
N GLU A 201 4.39 19.68 15.60
CA GLU A 201 4.15 21.04 15.10
C GLU A 201 4.94 21.32 13.80
N PRO A 202 4.64 20.61 12.68
CA PRO A 202 5.25 20.90 11.39
C PRO A 202 4.80 22.26 10.86
N ASP A 203 5.68 22.96 10.16
CA ASP A 203 5.44 24.31 9.63
C ASP A 203 4.69 24.32 8.28
N ILE A 204 4.20 23.16 7.82
CA ILE A 204 3.48 22.99 6.56
C ILE A 204 2.09 22.38 6.78
N GLU A 205 1.10 22.94 6.08
CA GLU A 205 -0.22 22.35 5.86
C GLU A 205 -0.43 22.11 4.37
N ILE A 206 -0.90 20.91 4.04
CA ILE A 206 -1.27 20.49 2.70
C ILE A 206 -2.77 20.26 2.66
N ILE A 207 -3.45 20.92 1.73
CA ILE A 207 -4.87 20.72 1.47
C ILE A 207 -5.02 20.26 0.03
N ALA A 208 -5.61 19.08 -0.16
CA ALA A 208 -5.98 18.59 -1.48
C ALA A 208 -7.47 18.28 -1.55
N GLY A 209 -8.06 18.47 -2.71
CA GLY A 209 -9.45 18.13 -2.96
C GLY A 209 -9.61 17.54 -4.34
N ASP A 210 -10.21 16.35 -4.43
CA ASP A 210 -10.54 15.75 -5.70
C ASP A 210 -11.80 16.43 -6.28
N GLY A 211 -11.69 17.07 -7.45
CA GLY A 211 -12.81 17.79 -8.07
C GLY A 211 -13.98 16.89 -8.53
N GLY A 212 -13.94 15.59 -8.26
CA GLY A 212 -14.95 14.61 -8.69
C GLY A 212 -14.73 13.15 -8.29
N GLY A 213 -13.88 12.85 -7.30
CA GLY A 213 -13.61 11.48 -6.83
C GLY A 213 -14.35 11.13 -5.53
N ALA A 214 -14.00 9.98 -4.94
CA ALA A 214 -14.61 9.46 -3.70
C ALA A 214 -13.92 9.99 -2.42
N GLY A 215 -12.80 10.72 -2.55
CA GLY A 215 -11.88 11.04 -1.46
C GLY A 215 -12.15 12.33 -0.71
N GLY A 216 -12.87 13.29 -1.31
CA GLY A 216 -13.23 14.53 -0.64
C GLY A 216 -12.02 15.43 -0.36
N LEU A 217 -12.16 16.30 0.65
CA LEU A 217 -11.14 17.27 1.05
C LEU A 217 -10.23 16.66 2.11
N VAL A 218 -8.92 16.58 1.83
CA VAL A 218 -7.90 16.22 2.81
C VAL A 218 -7.20 17.48 3.32
N THR A 219 -6.94 17.53 4.63
CA THR A 219 -6.07 18.52 5.26
C THR A 219 -5.05 17.75 6.08
N TRP A 220 -3.78 17.99 5.81
CA TRP A 220 -2.69 17.20 6.33
C TRP A 220 -1.51 18.07 6.75
N HIS A 221 -0.93 17.73 7.90
CA HIS A 221 0.27 18.34 8.44
C HIS A 221 1.34 17.23 8.42
N PRO A 222 2.26 17.22 7.44
CA PRO A 222 3.18 16.11 7.27
C PRO A 222 4.08 15.94 8.50
N VAL A 223 4.15 14.71 9.00
CA VAL A 223 5.08 14.34 10.06
C VAL A 223 5.67 12.98 9.74
N TRP A 224 6.99 12.88 9.88
CA TRP A 224 7.70 11.61 9.83
C TRP A 224 7.90 11.09 11.26
N ASN A 225 7.36 9.91 11.55
CA ASN A 225 7.66 9.23 12.79
C ASN A 225 8.86 8.32 12.57
N ALA A 226 10.02 8.66 13.14
CA ALA A 226 11.25 7.88 13.00
C ALA A 226 11.30 6.60 13.88
N MET A 227 10.28 6.34 14.70
CA MET A 227 10.19 5.14 15.53
C MET A 227 9.87 3.90 14.67
N ASP A 228 10.27 2.72 15.14
CA ASP A 228 9.86 1.41 14.60
C ASP A 228 10.04 1.24 13.08
N GLY A 229 11.17 1.67 12.53
CA GLY A 229 11.48 1.53 11.11
C GLY A 229 11.09 2.75 10.25
N GLY A 230 10.43 3.74 10.85
CA GLY A 230 10.07 4.98 10.19
C GLY A 230 8.76 4.86 9.42
N TYR A 231 7.81 5.76 9.65
CA TYR A 231 6.60 5.83 8.82
C TYR A 231 6.01 7.25 8.79
N MET A 232 5.25 7.51 7.73
CA MET A 232 4.54 8.77 7.57
C MET A 232 3.21 8.74 8.31
N MET A 233 2.93 9.76 9.12
CA MET A 233 1.62 9.88 9.76
C MET A 233 0.62 10.48 8.77
N ILE A 234 -0.17 9.62 8.11
CA ILE A 234 -1.17 10.00 7.11
C ILE A 234 -2.57 10.20 7.72
N PRO A 235 -3.41 11.07 7.13
CA PRO A 235 -4.78 11.27 7.60
C PRO A 235 -5.72 10.15 7.11
N PHE A 236 -6.67 9.79 7.95
CA PHE A 236 -7.70 8.78 7.68
C PHE A 236 -9.09 9.40 7.60
N GLY A 237 -9.90 8.89 6.68
CA GLY A 237 -11.28 9.30 6.44
C GLY A 237 -12.29 8.41 7.14
N GLU A 238 -13.52 8.40 6.62
CA GLU A 238 -14.56 7.51 7.11
C GLU A 238 -14.17 6.04 6.92
N GLY A 239 -14.37 5.23 7.97
CA GLY A 239 -14.04 3.81 7.95
C GLY A 239 -12.54 3.51 8.02
N ASP A 240 -11.75 4.43 8.59
CA ASP A 240 -10.29 4.29 8.76
C ASP A 240 -9.56 4.06 7.43
N LEU A 241 -10.11 4.61 6.34
CA LEU A 241 -9.52 4.55 5.02
C LEU A 241 -8.49 5.67 4.83
N PRO A 242 -7.28 5.40 4.29
CA PRO A 242 -6.26 6.43 4.13
C PRO A 242 -6.66 7.46 3.06
N LEU A 243 -6.52 8.75 3.37
CA LEU A 243 -6.80 9.87 2.46
C LEU A 243 -5.56 10.31 1.67
N VAL A 244 -4.40 9.74 1.99
CA VAL A 244 -3.13 9.93 1.30
C VAL A 244 -2.53 8.55 1.04
N LEU A 245 -2.17 8.24 -0.21
CA LEU A 245 -1.40 7.04 -0.51
C LEU A 245 0.07 7.28 -0.14
N ASP A 246 0.61 6.50 0.79
CA ASP A 246 2.05 6.49 1.07
C ASP A 246 2.78 5.61 0.04
N PHE A 247 3.66 6.24 -0.76
CA PHE A 247 4.50 5.55 -1.74
C PHE A 247 6.00 5.65 -1.42
N THR A 248 6.35 5.96 -0.16
CA THR A 248 7.75 6.06 0.33
C THR A 248 8.58 4.82 -0.02
N TYR A 249 7.95 3.64 0.03
CA TYR A 249 8.60 2.34 -0.17
C TYR A 249 8.36 1.73 -1.55
N PHE A 250 7.99 2.52 -2.57
CA PHE A 250 7.81 2.03 -3.95
C PHE A 250 9.15 1.98 -4.69
N ASP A 251 10.19 1.45 -4.04
CA ASP A 251 11.57 1.44 -4.53
C ASP A 251 11.91 0.19 -5.37
N ASP A 252 10.97 -0.76 -5.51
CA ASP A 252 11.02 -1.86 -6.46
C ASP A 252 9.62 -2.28 -6.98
N ALA A 253 9.56 -3.25 -7.89
CA ALA A 253 8.28 -3.75 -8.41
C ALA A 253 7.56 -4.71 -7.44
N ALA A 254 8.22 -5.20 -6.39
CA ALA A 254 7.65 -6.13 -5.41
C ALA A 254 6.85 -5.38 -4.32
N SER A 255 7.29 -4.17 -3.97
CA SER A 255 6.60 -3.21 -3.09
C SER A 255 5.29 -2.65 -3.68
N LEU A 256 5.08 -2.79 -5.00
CA LEU A 256 3.83 -2.42 -5.67
C LEU A 256 2.65 -3.38 -5.39
N ASN A 257 2.91 -4.56 -4.84
CA ASN A 257 1.87 -5.53 -4.47
C ASN A 257 1.19 -5.21 -3.12
N ILE A 258 1.61 -4.16 -2.41
CA ILE A 258 1.11 -3.85 -1.06
C ILE A 258 -0.35 -3.37 -1.06
N TRP A 259 -0.81 -2.70 -2.12
CA TRP A 259 -2.20 -2.25 -2.24
C TRP A 259 -2.96 -2.94 -3.37
N GLY A 260 -2.24 -3.73 -4.19
CA GLY A 260 -2.69 -4.23 -5.49
C GLY A 260 -3.58 -5.47 -5.48
N ASP A 261 -3.68 -6.13 -4.33
CA ASP A 261 -4.39 -7.39 -4.20
C ASP A 261 -5.19 -7.32 -2.90
N SER A 262 -6.51 -7.30 -3.04
CA SER A 262 -7.40 -7.46 -1.88
C SER A 262 -7.24 -8.83 -1.22
N ASP A 263 -6.39 -9.72 -1.76
CA ASP A 263 -5.97 -11.00 -1.17
C ASP A 263 -4.42 -11.17 -1.07
N SER A 264 -3.59 -10.12 -1.29
CA SER A 264 -2.11 -10.13 -1.04
C SER A 264 -1.61 -9.04 -0.10
N SER A 265 -2.40 -8.71 0.92
CA SER A 265 -1.86 -8.10 2.14
C SER A 265 -0.95 -9.10 2.87
N ASP A 266 0.24 -9.33 2.31
CA ASP A 266 1.40 -9.82 3.04
C ASP A 266 2.66 -9.33 2.30
N PRO A 267 3.17 -8.13 2.62
CA PRO A 267 4.51 -7.75 2.21
C PRO A 267 5.46 -8.82 2.73
N SER A 268 6.18 -9.45 1.81
CA SER A 268 7.08 -10.57 2.10
C SER A 268 8.07 -10.19 3.21
N GLY A 269 7.78 -10.63 4.44
CA GLY A 269 8.65 -10.52 5.61
C GLY A 269 8.61 -9.17 6.32
N ASP A 270 7.44 -8.60 6.57
CA ASP A 270 7.34 -7.44 7.45
C ASP A 270 7.62 -7.79 8.92
N GLY A 271 8.21 -6.85 9.62
CA GLY A 271 8.45 -6.88 11.07
C GLY A 271 7.17 -6.86 11.90
N TRP A 272 6.01 -7.20 11.32
CA TRP A 272 4.69 -7.09 11.92
C TRP A 272 4.28 -8.42 12.53
N TRP A 273 3.65 -8.38 13.71
CA TRP A 273 3.17 -9.61 14.32
C TRP A 273 1.91 -10.06 13.59
N LEU A 274 1.92 -11.27 13.04
CA LEU A 274 0.84 -11.80 12.22
C LEU A 274 0.07 -12.88 12.97
N PRO A 275 -1.24 -13.09 12.69
CA PRO A 275 -1.94 -14.24 13.21
C PRO A 275 -1.19 -15.52 12.80
N PRO A 276 -0.79 -16.38 13.76
CA PRO A 276 -0.05 -17.58 13.43
C PRO A 276 -0.89 -18.58 12.64
N THR A 277 -0.24 -19.38 11.81
CA THR A 277 -0.86 -20.56 11.21
C THR A 277 -0.85 -21.74 12.19
N GLU A 278 -1.69 -22.76 11.95
CA GLU A 278 -1.62 -24.01 12.73
C GLU A 278 -0.23 -24.65 12.63
N GLU A 279 0.40 -24.61 11.45
CA GLU A 279 1.78 -25.10 11.26
C GLU A 279 2.80 -24.28 12.07
N GLY A 280 2.59 -22.96 12.22
CA GLY A 280 3.47 -22.09 13.00
C GLY A 280 3.42 -22.34 14.52
N LEU A 281 2.27 -22.81 15.03
CA LEU A 281 2.09 -23.18 16.43
C LEU A 281 2.27 -24.66 16.73
N GLU A 282 2.35 -25.51 15.70
CA GLU A 282 2.52 -26.95 15.90
C GLU A 282 3.84 -27.26 16.61
N ASP A 283 3.76 -28.11 17.64
CA ASP A 283 4.88 -28.52 18.48
C ASP A 283 5.67 -27.35 19.09
N SER A 284 4.95 -26.32 19.55
CA SER A 284 5.50 -25.13 20.18
C SER A 284 5.26 -25.07 21.70
N TYR A 285 6.17 -24.41 22.41
CA TYR A 285 6.16 -24.27 23.88
C TYR A 285 6.32 -22.80 24.23
N TRP A 286 5.44 -22.28 25.08
CA TRP A 286 5.33 -20.85 25.36
C TRP A 286 5.29 -20.60 26.87
N VAL A 287 6.06 -19.63 27.37
CA VAL A 287 6.14 -19.34 28.81
C VAL A 287 5.77 -17.89 29.14
N CYS A 288 5.07 -17.70 30.25
CA CYS A 288 4.67 -16.39 30.78
C CYS A 288 4.28 -16.53 32.26
N ASP A 289 4.80 -15.69 33.16
CA ASP A 289 4.38 -15.55 34.57
C ASP A 289 4.04 -16.87 35.29
N GLY A 290 4.97 -17.82 35.25
CA GLY A 290 4.85 -19.13 35.90
C GLY A 290 3.98 -20.15 35.15
N TRP A 291 3.50 -19.83 33.96
CA TRP A 291 2.79 -20.73 33.06
C TRP A 291 3.68 -21.25 31.93
N SER A 292 3.42 -22.50 31.53
CA SER A 292 3.91 -23.09 30.29
C SER A 292 2.72 -23.59 29.47
N VAL A 293 2.57 -23.07 28.26
CA VAL A 293 1.52 -23.41 27.31
C VAL A 293 2.15 -24.20 26.16
N ASN A 294 1.79 -25.47 26.04
CA ASN A 294 2.33 -26.36 25.03
C ASN A 294 1.24 -26.66 24.00
N LEU A 295 1.54 -26.42 22.74
CA LEU A 295 0.65 -26.66 21.61
C LEU A 295 1.26 -27.77 20.76
N LEU A 296 0.79 -28.99 20.98
CA LEU A 296 1.32 -30.20 20.35
C LEU A 296 0.55 -30.52 19.07
N GLY A 297 1.26 -31.00 18.06
CA GLY A 297 0.69 -31.47 16.80
C GLY A 297 -0.01 -32.83 16.91
N GLY A 298 -1.13 -32.98 16.21
CA GLY A 298 -1.91 -34.22 16.20
C GLY A 298 -2.62 -34.51 17.53
N GLY A 299 -3.15 -35.74 17.70
CA GLY A 299 -3.85 -36.12 18.93
C GLY A 299 -5.33 -36.48 18.80
N GLY A 300 -5.81 -36.76 17.58
CA GLY A 300 -6.91 -37.71 17.35
C GLY A 300 -8.35 -37.19 17.43
N GLU A 301 -8.60 -35.91 17.74
CA GLU A 301 -9.94 -35.31 17.65
C GLU A 301 -10.14 -34.64 16.27
N PRO A 302 -11.12 -35.08 15.46
CA PRO A 302 -11.36 -34.49 14.15
C PRO A 302 -11.77 -33.01 14.24
N GLY A 303 -11.06 -32.15 13.51
CA GLY A 303 -11.36 -30.71 13.42
C GLY A 303 -10.59 -29.83 14.41
N TYR A 304 -9.58 -30.39 15.09
CA TYR A 304 -8.57 -29.66 15.87
C TYR A 304 -7.17 -29.89 15.29
N ALA A 305 -6.27 -28.92 15.50
CA ALA A 305 -4.87 -28.99 15.07
C ALA A 305 -4.07 -29.95 15.96
N GLY A 306 -4.31 -29.90 17.28
CA GLY A 306 -3.77 -30.91 18.18
C GLY A 306 -4.10 -30.71 19.66
N ILE A 307 -3.18 -31.11 20.54
CA ILE A 307 -3.38 -31.16 22.00
C ILE A 307 -2.79 -29.91 22.65
N ALA A 308 -3.58 -29.24 23.49
CA ALA A 308 -3.12 -28.14 24.32
C ALA A 308 -2.89 -28.63 25.75
N GLU A 309 -1.72 -28.34 26.30
CA GLU A 309 -1.36 -28.63 27.69
C GLU A 309 -0.87 -27.36 28.37
N LEU A 310 -1.56 -26.93 29.44
CA LEU A 310 -1.20 -25.75 30.21
C LEU A 310 -0.71 -26.19 31.59
N TYR A 311 0.53 -25.87 31.88
CA TYR A 311 1.19 -26.15 33.14
C TYR A 311 1.38 -24.87 33.93
N TYR A 312 1.36 -24.98 35.27
CA TYR A 312 1.63 -23.88 36.17
C TYR A 312 2.69 -24.25 37.21
N GLN A 313 3.55 -23.30 37.53
CA GLN A 313 4.54 -23.35 38.60
C GLN A 313 3.99 -22.58 39.80
N PHE A 314 3.53 -23.29 40.83
CA PHE A 314 2.91 -22.69 42.01
C PHE A 314 3.90 -21.94 42.93
N GLU A 315 5.18 -22.30 42.90
CA GLU A 315 6.24 -21.65 43.67
C GLU A 315 7.53 -21.60 42.85
N ASP A 316 8.27 -20.49 42.94
CA ASP A 316 9.54 -20.28 42.24
C ASP A 316 10.51 -21.46 42.43
N GLY A 317 10.90 -22.09 41.33
CA GLY A 317 11.87 -23.20 41.31
C GLY A 317 11.27 -24.60 41.49
N GLN A 318 9.94 -24.72 41.58
CA GLN A 318 9.26 -26.03 41.49
C GLN A 318 9.08 -26.50 40.04
N GLU A 319 8.88 -27.81 39.84
CA GLU A 319 8.51 -28.33 38.53
C GLU A 319 7.11 -27.88 38.13
N TYR A 320 6.93 -27.58 36.85
CA TYR A 320 5.64 -27.26 36.24
C TYR A 320 4.66 -28.43 36.41
N GLN A 321 3.44 -28.14 36.85
CA GLN A 321 2.38 -29.15 37.00
C GLN A 321 1.28 -28.92 35.98
N LEU A 322 0.82 -29.98 35.31
CA LEU A 322 -0.26 -29.90 34.33
C LEU A 322 -1.57 -29.52 35.04
N VAL A 323 -2.15 -28.38 34.65
CA VAL A 323 -3.41 -27.87 35.22
C VAL A 323 -4.57 -28.07 34.25
N TYR A 324 -4.36 -27.81 32.96
CA TYR A 324 -5.37 -28.00 31.93
C TYR A 324 -4.85 -28.82 30.76
N SER A 325 -5.70 -29.68 30.22
CA SER A 325 -5.43 -30.41 28.99
C SER A 325 -6.68 -30.48 28.11
N GLY A 326 -6.48 -30.44 26.80
CA GLY A 326 -7.54 -30.55 25.81
C GLY A 326 -7.02 -30.32 24.41
N PHE A 327 -7.77 -29.58 23.60
CA PHE A 327 -7.50 -29.41 22.18
C PHE A 327 -7.34 -27.95 21.79
N TRP A 328 -6.55 -27.70 20.75
CA TRP A 328 -6.40 -26.38 20.15
C TRP A 328 -6.51 -26.42 18.63
N ARG A 329 -6.84 -25.26 18.06
CA ARG A 329 -6.80 -24.99 16.62
C ARG A 329 -6.81 -23.49 16.37
N MET A 330 -6.48 -23.09 15.14
CA MET A 330 -6.73 -21.74 14.68
C MET A 330 -8.15 -21.63 14.09
N VAL A 331 -8.88 -20.58 14.47
CA VAL A 331 -10.15 -20.20 13.85
C VAL A 331 -10.03 -18.73 13.47
N ASP A 332 -9.99 -18.46 12.17
CA ASP A 332 -9.62 -17.14 11.64
C ASP A 332 -8.29 -16.70 12.29
N ASP A 333 -8.23 -15.50 12.87
CA ASP A 333 -7.03 -14.95 13.52
C ASP A 333 -6.93 -15.28 15.02
N CYS A 334 -7.64 -16.30 15.49
CA CYS A 334 -7.76 -16.61 16.91
C CYS A 334 -7.35 -18.04 17.25
N LEU A 335 -6.66 -18.19 18.38
CA LEU A 335 -6.36 -19.47 19.01
C LEU A 335 -7.60 -19.93 19.79
N GLN A 336 -8.22 -21.01 19.32
CA GLN A 336 -9.29 -21.65 20.06
C GLN A 336 -8.71 -22.71 21.01
N LEU A 337 -8.93 -22.53 22.31
CA LEU A 337 -8.62 -23.53 23.33
C LEU A 337 -9.90 -24.19 23.81
N ASN A 338 -9.91 -25.53 23.82
CA ASN A 338 -10.95 -26.32 24.46
C ASN A 338 -10.30 -27.27 25.46
N VAL A 339 -10.10 -26.77 26.68
CA VAL A 339 -9.33 -27.44 27.73
C VAL A 339 -10.17 -27.69 28.98
N SER A 340 -9.80 -28.71 29.74
CA SER A 340 -10.44 -29.04 31.01
C SER A 340 -9.39 -29.42 32.06
N THR A 341 -9.76 -29.35 33.34
CA THR A 341 -8.93 -29.82 34.46
C THR A 341 -8.92 -31.36 34.60
N GLY A 342 -9.54 -32.09 33.66
CA GLY A 342 -9.76 -33.53 33.74
C GLY A 342 -10.88 -33.96 34.70
N VAL A 343 -11.46 -33.04 35.47
CA VAL A 343 -12.59 -33.29 36.36
C VAL A 343 -13.90 -32.91 35.67
N GLY A 344 -14.64 -33.91 35.19
CA GLY A 344 -16.02 -33.72 34.70
C GLY A 344 -16.20 -33.54 33.18
N ASN A 345 -15.18 -33.78 32.36
CA ASN A 345 -15.18 -33.77 30.88
C ASN A 345 -15.86 -32.55 30.21
N SER A 346 -16.12 -31.48 30.97
CA SER A 346 -16.74 -30.26 30.48
C SER A 346 -15.64 -29.23 30.24
N PRO A 347 -15.74 -28.43 29.16
CA PRO A 347 -14.82 -27.32 28.95
C PRO A 347 -14.74 -26.46 30.21
N SER A 348 -13.53 -26.13 30.62
CA SER A 348 -13.29 -25.24 31.76
C SER A 348 -13.46 -23.77 31.37
N ASP A 349 -13.37 -22.88 32.35
CA ASP A 349 -13.24 -21.44 32.18
C ASP A 349 -11.97 -21.02 31.42
N ALA A 350 -10.99 -21.92 31.29
CA ALA A 350 -9.82 -21.73 30.43
C ALA A 350 -10.09 -22.00 28.93
N SER A 351 -11.29 -22.46 28.56
CA SER A 351 -11.69 -22.64 27.16
C SER A 351 -12.23 -21.34 26.58
N GLY A 352 -11.80 -20.99 25.36
CA GLY A 352 -12.19 -19.75 24.71
C GLY A 352 -11.62 -19.61 23.29
N ILE A 353 -11.91 -18.49 22.65
CA ILE A 353 -11.37 -18.10 21.35
C ILE A 353 -10.64 -16.78 21.55
N PHE A 354 -9.32 -16.83 21.47
CA PHE A 354 -8.47 -15.72 21.86
C PHE A 354 -7.73 -15.17 20.64
N PRO A 355 -7.82 -13.87 20.34
CA PRO A 355 -6.98 -13.28 19.31
C PRO A 355 -5.51 -13.52 19.64
N VAL A 356 -4.71 -13.84 18.63
CA VAL A 356 -3.28 -14.09 18.79
C VAL A 356 -2.49 -13.48 17.64
N LEU A 357 -1.31 -12.95 17.93
CA LEU A 357 -0.31 -12.58 16.94
C LEU A 357 1.02 -13.21 17.33
N LEU A 358 1.74 -13.71 16.33
CA LEU A 358 3.07 -14.26 16.43
C LEU A 358 4.04 -13.27 15.80
N ASP A 359 5.12 -12.97 16.51
CA ASP A 359 6.13 -12.08 15.99
C ASP A 359 6.88 -12.71 14.79
N PRO A 360 7.49 -11.90 13.91
CA PRO A 360 8.22 -12.39 12.74
C PRO A 360 9.37 -13.35 13.05
N SER A 361 10.00 -13.25 14.23
CA SER A 361 11.05 -14.19 14.64
C SER A 361 10.49 -15.55 15.07
N GLY A 362 9.20 -15.61 15.41
CA GLY A 362 8.52 -16.78 15.94
C GLY A 362 8.90 -17.09 17.39
N ASP A 363 9.46 -16.11 18.12
CA ASP A 363 9.90 -16.22 19.51
C ASP A 363 8.92 -15.60 20.51
N TYR A 364 7.98 -14.77 20.06
CA TYR A 364 7.00 -14.10 20.91
C TYR A 364 5.58 -14.28 20.38
N LEU A 365 4.65 -14.60 21.29
CA LEU A 365 3.24 -14.80 21.01
C LEU A 365 2.41 -13.86 21.89
N LEU A 366 1.69 -12.93 21.29
CA LEU A 366 0.81 -12.00 21.97
C LEU A 366 -0.60 -12.53 21.88
N ILE A 367 -1.25 -12.68 23.02
CA ILE A 367 -2.62 -13.18 23.12
C ILE A 367 -3.49 -12.17 23.85
N TRP A 368 -4.74 -12.02 23.42
CA TRP A 368 -5.73 -11.14 24.05
C TRP A 368 -6.88 -11.93 24.65
N GLN A 369 -7.62 -11.27 25.54
CA GLN A 369 -8.93 -11.76 25.97
C GLN A 369 -9.90 -11.89 24.78
N ASP A 370 -10.90 -12.76 24.91
CA ASP A 370 -11.96 -12.97 23.92
C ASP A 370 -12.73 -11.65 23.66
N ARG A 371 -12.89 -11.29 22.38
CA ARG A 371 -13.49 -10.00 21.95
C ARG A 371 -14.97 -9.88 22.29
N ASP A 372 -15.69 -11.00 22.30
CA ASP A 372 -17.15 -10.99 22.36
C ASP A 372 -17.66 -11.08 23.80
N ASN A 373 -16.96 -11.83 24.64
CA ASN A 373 -17.41 -12.13 26.00
C ASN A 373 -16.43 -11.68 27.10
N GLY A 374 -15.23 -11.20 26.73
CA GLY A 374 -14.22 -10.72 27.67
C GLY A 374 -13.60 -11.81 28.53
N MET A 375 -13.73 -13.09 28.16
CA MET A 375 -13.07 -14.20 28.84
C MET A 375 -11.55 -14.09 28.65
N CYS A 376 -10.81 -14.28 29.73
CA CYS A 376 -9.35 -14.26 29.71
C CYS A 376 -8.80 -15.69 29.78
N PRO A 377 -7.66 -15.98 29.13
CA PRO A 377 -6.91 -17.19 29.38
C PRO A 377 -6.56 -17.34 30.87
N PRO A 378 -6.35 -18.57 31.39
CA PRO A 378 -6.12 -18.82 32.81
C PRO A 378 -4.81 -18.23 33.35
N PHE A 379 -3.92 -17.80 32.45
CA PHE A 379 -2.64 -17.19 32.75
C PHE A 379 -2.65 -15.65 32.72
N PHE A 380 -3.83 -15.03 32.61
CA PHE A 380 -3.98 -13.58 32.78
C PHE A 380 -4.19 -13.26 34.25
N GLU A 381 -3.46 -12.27 34.77
CA GLU A 381 -3.74 -11.70 36.09
C GLU A 381 -4.99 -10.80 36.06
N ASP A 382 -5.53 -10.51 37.25
CA ASP A 382 -6.70 -9.64 37.42
C ASP A 382 -6.48 -8.28 36.74
N GLY A 383 -7.32 -7.99 35.73
CA GLY A 383 -7.29 -6.71 35.01
C GLY A 383 -6.39 -6.69 33.78
N MET A 384 -5.74 -7.80 33.41
CA MET A 384 -5.06 -7.94 32.13
C MET A 384 -6.06 -8.15 30.98
N SER A 385 -5.79 -7.50 29.85
CA SER A 385 -6.52 -7.71 28.58
C SER A 385 -5.67 -8.39 27.49
N SER A 386 -4.37 -8.54 27.74
CA SER A 386 -3.40 -9.21 26.88
C SER A 386 -2.19 -9.69 27.66
N ALA A 387 -1.52 -10.73 27.18
CA ALA A 387 -0.23 -11.20 27.69
C ALA A 387 0.70 -11.59 26.54
N GLU A 388 1.99 -11.35 26.73
CA GLU A 388 3.05 -11.82 25.83
C GLU A 388 3.65 -13.11 26.39
N LEU A 389 3.77 -14.13 25.55
CA LEU A 389 4.42 -15.38 25.87
C LEU A 389 5.70 -15.51 25.05
N ILE A 390 6.74 -16.05 25.68
CA ILE A 390 8.05 -16.23 25.06
C ILE A 390 8.22 -17.70 24.68
N ARG A 391 8.75 -17.98 23.50
CA ARG A 391 8.99 -19.35 23.05
C ARG A 391 10.10 -20.01 23.85
N SER A 392 9.85 -21.26 24.22
CA SER A 392 10.81 -22.14 24.86
C SER A 392 11.24 -23.24 23.88
N TYR A 393 12.55 -23.49 23.79
CA TYR A 393 13.13 -24.50 22.90
C TYR A 393 13.55 -25.80 23.61
N GLY A 394 13.20 -25.92 24.90
CA GLY A 394 13.57 -27.05 25.76
C GLY A 394 14.67 -26.76 26.77
#